data_AF-A0A4P9XKZ9-F1
#
_entry.id   AF-A0A4P9XKZ9-F1
#
_cell.length_a   1.000
_cell.length_b   1.000
_cell.length_c   1.000
_cell.angle_alpha   90.00
_cell.angle_beta   90.00
_cell.angle_gamma   90.00
#
_symmetry.space_group_name_H-M   'P 1'
#
loop_
_entity.id
_entity.type
_entity.pdbx_description
1 polymer ?
#
loop_
_entity_poly.entity_id
_entity_poly.type
_entity_poly.pdbx_seq_one_letter_code
_entity_poly.pdbx_strand_id
1 'polypeptide(L)'
;MRSILATTLLALTAAAGVSAHGYLSSPPPFGYEKATYQIDDLKSPNNNGLCRGEKPGPVAQVTAGGSLKLGFTITAPHVGPCAVSLLDADLNLASEKQIDTRMDCAAPGKVRDWDVVIPTWASGTMNLRWTWQGCHVQPCEPYEQCVRLQVSGGSGTPTKNGTVAAQGVSTQQPAPTPQPETPAPQPVVPAPQPVVPAPQPVVPAPQPNTPAPSAPATKEPCDDNASTGGAPSKTFPVVSYGGQCAAGAFTCKGDAVGQCSQGRWVYFPCASGTTCTRVGAGAICGHKKAY
;
A
#
# COMPACT_ATOMS: atom_id res chain seq x y z
N MET A 1 -4.52 -49.85 38.82
CA MET A 1 -4.68 -48.39 38.64
C MET A 1 -4.27 -48.06 37.20
N ARG A 2 -5.22 -47.66 36.35
CA ARG A 2 -4.99 -47.45 34.91
C ARG A 2 -4.52 -46.01 34.67
N SER A 3 -3.26 -45.82 34.29
CA SER A 3 -2.75 -44.54 33.80
C SER A 3 -3.35 -44.23 32.44
N ILE A 4 -4.14 -43.16 32.36
CA ILE A 4 -4.59 -42.57 31.11
C ILE A 4 -3.58 -41.48 30.75
N LEU A 5 -2.68 -41.77 29.80
CA LEU A 5 -1.87 -40.75 29.13
C LEU A 5 -2.79 -39.95 28.20
N ALA A 6 -3.07 -38.70 28.55
CA ALA A 6 -3.69 -37.73 27.66
C ALA A 6 -2.58 -37.03 26.85
N THR A 7 -2.45 -37.40 25.57
CA THR A 7 -1.54 -36.76 24.63
C THR A 7 -2.24 -35.55 24.01
N THR A 8 -2.05 -34.37 24.58
CA THR A 8 -2.60 -33.12 24.05
C THR A 8 -1.77 -32.66 22.85
N LEU A 9 -2.27 -32.91 21.64
CA LEU A 9 -1.67 -32.45 20.39
C LEU A 9 -1.96 -30.95 20.22
N LEU A 10 -1.02 -30.10 20.62
CA LEU A 10 -1.09 -28.66 20.40
C LEU A 10 -0.76 -28.37 18.92
N ALA A 11 -1.79 -28.25 18.08
CA ALA A 11 -1.61 -27.82 16.69
C ALA A 11 -1.20 -26.35 16.67
N LEU A 12 0.10 -26.07 16.54
CA LEU A 12 0.59 -24.74 16.19
C LEU A 12 0.22 -24.46 14.74
N THR A 13 -0.92 -23.83 14.51
CA THR A 13 -1.18 -23.10 13.27
C THR A 13 -0.23 -21.91 13.23
N ALA A 14 0.89 -22.06 12.52
CA ALA A 14 1.70 -20.93 12.10
C ALA A 14 0.83 -20.10 11.15
N ALA A 15 0.26 -19.00 11.65
CA ALA A 15 -0.32 -17.98 10.81
C ALA A 15 0.83 -17.41 9.98
N ALA A 16 0.95 -17.87 8.73
CA ALA A 16 1.82 -17.23 7.76
C ALA A 16 1.25 -15.83 7.53
N GLY A 17 1.80 -14.84 8.24
CA GLY A 17 1.49 -13.45 8.01
C GLY A 17 1.93 -13.09 6.60
N VAL A 18 0.98 -13.07 5.66
CA VAL A 18 1.20 -12.55 4.31
C VAL A 18 1.39 -11.05 4.40
N SER A 19 2.64 -10.64 4.55
CA SER A 19 3.03 -9.24 4.64
C SER A 19 3.36 -8.72 3.23
N ALA A 20 2.32 -8.46 2.44
CA ALA A 20 2.45 -8.19 1.02
C ALA A 20 1.91 -6.79 0.65
N HIS A 21 2.38 -5.74 1.32
CA HIS A 21 1.80 -4.41 1.16
C HIS A 21 2.46 -3.62 0.04
N GLY A 22 3.79 -3.59 -0.01
CA GLY A 22 4.51 -3.03 -1.15
C GLY A 22 5.81 -2.35 -0.78
N TYR A 23 6.51 -1.84 -1.80
CA TYR A 23 7.78 -1.15 -1.62
C TYR A 23 8.01 -0.10 -2.72
N LEU A 24 8.90 0.86 -2.45
CA LEU A 24 9.44 1.78 -3.44
C LEU A 24 10.31 1.00 -4.43
N SER A 25 9.95 0.95 -5.70
CA SER A 25 10.67 0.19 -6.73
C SER A 25 11.55 1.05 -7.64
N SER A 26 11.34 2.37 -7.66
CA SER A 26 12.17 3.31 -8.40
C SER A 26 12.31 4.66 -7.67
N PRO A 27 13.51 5.25 -7.63
CA PRO A 27 14.79 4.63 -7.97
C PRO A 27 15.06 3.40 -7.07
N PRO A 28 16.03 2.54 -7.42
CA PRO A 28 16.34 1.34 -6.63
C PRO A 28 16.58 1.70 -5.15
N PRO A 29 15.77 1.19 -4.22
CA PRO A 29 15.98 1.42 -2.81
C PRO A 29 17.19 0.64 -2.27
N PHE A 30 17.46 0.84 -0.99
CA PHE A 30 18.34 0.00 -0.20
C PHE A 30 17.79 -1.43 -0.20
N GLY A 31 18.69 -2.42 -0.28
CA GLY A 31 18.30 -3.84 -0.35
C GLY A 31 17.54 -4.24 -1.62
N TYR A 32 17.58 -3.43 -2.70
CA TYR A 32 16.86 -3.71 -3.95
C TYR A 32 17.14 -5.10 -4.54
N GLU A 33 18.32 -5.67 -4.30
CA GLU A 33 18.68 -7.03 -4.69
C GLU A 33 17.65 -8.08 -4.20
N LYS A 34 17.06 -7.85 -3.02
CA LYS A 34 16.05 -8.73 -2.42
C LYS A 34 14.77 -8.81 -3.24
N ALA A 35 14.51 -7.88 -4.15
CA ALA A 35 13.36 -7.96 -5.04
C ALA A 35 13.33 -9.26 -5.86
N THR A 36 14.48 -9.92 -6.05
CA THR A 36 14.59 -11.18 -6.80
C THR A 36 14.56 -12.45 -5.95
N TYR A 37 14.91 -12.40 -4.66
CA TYR A 37 15.07 -13.60 -3.83
C TYR A 37 14.39 -13.54 -2.45
N GLN A 38 14.04 -12.35 -1.96
CA GLN A 38 13.43 -12.09 -0.65
C GLN A 38 12.48 -10.88 -0.74
N ILE A 39 11.57 -10.86 -1.71
CA ILE A 39 10.74 -9.67 -1.96
C ILE A 39 9.81 -9.32 -0.79
N ASP A 40 9.44 -10.30 0.03
CA ASP A 40 8.60 -10.09 1.21
C ASP A 40 9.33 -9.28 2.31
N ASP A 41 10.66 -9.36 2.37
CA ASP A 41 11.49 -8.49 3.21
C ASP A 41 11.44 -7.03 2.76
N LEU A 42 11.03 -6.74 1.52
CA LEU A 42 10.79 -5.37 1.04
C LEU A 42 9.33 -4.95 1.21
N LYS A 43 8.38 -5.89 1.19
CA LYS A 43 6.94 -5.62 1.26
C LYS A 43 6.37 -5.58 2.67
N SER A 44 7.13 -6.02 3.67
CA SER A 44 6.72 -6.06 5.06
C SER A 44 6.81 -4.70 5.77
N PRO A 45 6.07 -4.50 6.88
CA PRO A 45 6.27 -3.37 7.76
C PRO A 45 7.71 -3.27 8.24
N ASN A 46 8.19 -2.05 8.40
CA ASN A 46 9.53 -1.77 8.88
C ASN A 46 9.61 -1.93 10.41
N ASN A 47 10.32 -2.96 10.84
CA ASN A 47 10.67 -3.20 12.25
C ASN A 47 12.20 -3.17 12.49
N ASN A 48 12.99 -2.84 11.45
CA ASN A 48 14.45 -3.02 11.45
C ASN A 48 15.21 -1.69 11.51
N GLY A 49 14.57 -0.63 12.02
CA GLY A 49 15.16 0.70 12.13
C GLY A 49 15.20 1.46 10.79
N LEU A 50 16.08 2.46 10.72
CA LEU A 50 16.16 3.36 9.57
C LEU A 50 16.59 2.62 8.30
N CYS A 51 15.89 2.87 7.20
CA CYS A 51 16.05 2.19 5.93
C CYS A 51 15.95 0.66 6.04
N ARG A 52 15.21 0.17 7.04
CA ARG A 52 15.06 -1.26 7.39
C ARG A 52 16.37 -1.98 7.69
N GLY A 53 17.45 -1.24 7.99
CA GLY A 53 18.79 -1.81 8.16
C GLY A 53 19.39 -2.42 6.88
N GLU A 54 18.79 -2.15 5.72
CA GLU A 54 19.28 -2.67 4.44
C GLU A 54 20.55 -1.94 3.98
N LYS A 55 21.34 -2.61 3.14
CA LYS A 55 22.54 -2.00 2.57
C LYS A 55 22.16 -0.96 1.50
N PRO A 56 22.93 0.14 1.36
CA PRO A 56 22.72 1.09 0.28
C PRO A 56 22.75 0.41 -1.09
N GLY A 57 21.72 0.67 -1.90
CA GLY A 57 21.64 0.24 -3.29
C GLY A 57 22.43 1.16 -4.24
N PRO A 58 22.22 1.00 -5.56
CA PRO A 58 22.78 1.89 -6.58
C PRO A 58 22.46 3.37 -6.33
N VAL A 59 23.40 4.24 -6.71
CA VAL A 59 23.25 5.69 -6.54
C VAL A 59 22.44 6.29 -7.68
N ALA A 60 21.29 6.89 -7.38
CA ALA A 60 20.51 7.64 -8.35
C ALA A 60 21.07 9.07 -8.52
N GLN A 61 21.35 9.46 -9.75
CA GLN A 61 21.83 10.81 -10.08
C GLN A 61 20.65 11.75 -10.24
N VAL A 62 20.66 12.88 -9.54
CA VAL A 62 19.61 13.90 -9.63
C VAL A 62 20.21 15.31 -9.63
N THR A 63 19.42 16.28 -10.04
CA THR A 63 19.80 17.70 -10.03
C THR A 63 18.91 18.44 -9.05
N ALA A 64 19.50 19.32 -8.24
CA ALA A 64 18.77 20.20 -7.35
C ALA A 64 17.83 21.11 -8.16
N GLY A 65 16.60 21.28 -7.69
CA GLY A 65 15.49 21.90 -8.43
C GLY A 65 14.84 21.00 -9.47
N GLY A 66 15.41 19.83 -9.77
CA GLY A 66 14.87 18.85 -10.71
C GLY A 66 13.73 18.01 -10.12
N SER A 67 13.02 17.30 -10.99
CA SER A 67 12.00 16.33 -10.59
C SER A 67 12.56 14.91 -10.56
N LEU A 68 12.29 14.18 -9.48
CA LEU A 68 12.61 12.77 -9.30
C LEU A 68 11.31 11.96 -9.28
N LYS A 69 11.18 11.02 -10.21
CA LYS A 69 10.03 10.13 -10.29
C LYS A 69 10.21 8.92 -9.36
N LEU A 70 9.34 8.81 -8.36
CA LEU A 70 9.25 7.66 -7.47
C LEU A 70 8.24 6.65 -8.03
N GLY A 71 8.66 5.40 -8.20
CA GLY A 71 7.81 4.29 -8.62
C GLY A 71 7.58 3.32 -7.46
N PHE A 72 6.41 2.69 -7.41
CA PHE A 72 6.02 1.79 -6.32
C PHE A 72 5.53 0.45 -6.87
N THR A 73 5.89 -0.63 -6.18
CA THR A 73 5.30 -1.96 -6.38
C THR A 73 4.44 -2.29 -5.17
N ILE A 74 3.14 -2.00 -5.26
CA ILE A 74 2.15 -2.20 -4.19
C ILE A 74 1.30 -3.41 -4.53
N THR A 75 1.33 -4.44 -3.68
CA THR A 75 0.54 -5.68 -3.89
C THR A 75 -0.73 -5.72 -3.05
N ALA A 76 -0.77 -5.01 -1.92
CA ALA A 76 -1.96 -4.79 -1.12
C ALA A 76 -2.09 -3.28 -0.87
N PRO A 77 -2.96 -2.57 -1.61
CA PRO A 77 -3.08 -1.14 -1.49
C PRO A 77 -3.90 -0.76 -0.24
N HIS A 78 -3.38 0.16 0.56
CA HIS A 78 -4.06 0.66 1.75
C HIS A 78 -3.96 2.18 1.87
N VAL A 79 -4.94 2.76 2.55
CA VAL A 79 -4.98 4.18 2.85
C VAL A 79 -3.96 4.52 3.94
N GLY A 80 -3.39 5.72 3.85
CA GLY A 80 -2.65 6.34 4.94
C GLY A 80 -1.50 7.23 4.46
N PRO A 81 -0.97 8.06 5.37
CA PRO A 81 -0.01 9.09 5.03
C PRO A 81 1.28 8.50 4.48
N CYS A 82 1.83 9.18 3.48
CA CYS A 82 3.14 8.96 2.93
C CYS A 82 3.94 10.25 2.98
N ALA A 83 5.22 10.15 3.29
CA ALA A 83 6.13 11.28 3.29
C ALA A 83 7.41 10.94 2.54
N VAL A 84 8.00 11.95 1.91
CA VAL A 84 9.33 11.87 1.31
C VAL A 84 10.19 12.91 2.00
N SER A 85 11.33 12.47 2.52
CA SER A 85 12.31 13.30 3.18
C SER A 85 13.70 13.11 2.57
N LEU A 86 14.58 14.07 2.79
CA LEU A 86 16.01 13.94 2.54
C LEU A 86 16.76 13.91 3.86
N LEU A 87 17.72 13.00 3.96
CA LEU A 87 18.71 12.90 5.03
C LEU A 87 20.09 13.12 4.43
N ASP A 88 21.05 13.46 5.29
CA ASP A 88 22.47 13.44 4.95
C ASP A 88 22.96 12.03 4.56
N ALA A 89 24.20 11.95 4.09
CA ALA A 89 24.84 10.70 3.64
C ALA A 89 24.93 9.63 4.73
N ASP A 90 24.96 10.05 6.00
CA ASP A 90 25.18 9.23 7.19
C ASP A 90 23.87 8.74 7.83
N LEU A 91 22.72 9.03 7.19
CA LEU A 91 21.40 8.63 7.67
C LEU A 91 21.05 9.22 9.06
N ASN A 92 21.49 10.45 9.33
CA ASN A 92 21.17 11.10 10.59
C ASN A 92 19.73 11.64 10.59
N LEU A 93 18.85 11.10 11.44
CA LEU A 93 17.48 11.59 11.58
C LEU A 93 17.38 13.06 11.99
N ALA A 94 18.38 13.61 12.69
CA ALA A 94 18.40 15.04 13.01
C ALA A 94 18.60 15.93 11.77
N SER A 95 19.11 15.36 10.68
CA SER A 95 19.26 16.05 9.38
C SER A 95 18.01 15.96 8.51
N GLU A 96 17.00 15.19 8.93
CA GLU A 96 15.83 14.90 8.12
C GLU A 96 15.05 16.17 7.78
N LYS A 97 14.82 16.36 6.48
CA LYS A 97 13.97 17.42 5.96
C LYS A 97 12.93 16.81 5.04
N GLN A 98 11.67 16.85 5.46
CA GLN A 98 10.55 16.45 4.63
C GLN A 98 10.42 17.41 3.44
N ILE A 99 10.32 16.86 2.23
CA ILE A 99 10.25 17.60 0.97
C ILE A 99 8.91 17.43 0.26
N ASP A 100 8.17 16.36 0.54
CA ASP A 100 6.83 16.14 -0.03
C ASP A 100 5.98 15.20 0.84
N THR A 101 4.65 15.27 0.72
CA THR A 101 3.69 14.39 1.40
C THR A 101 2.47 14.07 0.54
N ARG A 102 1.90 12.88 0.70
CA ARG A 102 0.63 12.46 0.11
C ARG A 102 -0.16 11.61 1.10
N MET A 103 -1.49 11.65 1.05
CA MET A 103 -2.33 10.86 1.96
C MET A 103 -2.76 9.50 1.39
N ASP A 104 -2.51 9.27 0.11
CA ASP A 104 -3.09 8.17 -0.66
C ASP A 104 -2.08 7.54 -1.64
N CYS A 105 -0.77 7.66 -1.37
CA CYS A 105 0.26 7.21 -2.33
C CYS A 105 0.18 5.70 -2.64
N ALA A 106 -0.33 4.90 -1.71
CA ALA A 106 -0.52 3.46 -1.85
C ALA A 106 -2.00 3.03 -1.75
N ALA A 107 -2.94 3.97 -1.84
CA ALA A 107 -4.37 3.66 -1.69
C ALA A 107 -4.95 2.93 -2.93
N PRO A 108 -6.04 2.14 -2.77
CA PRO A 108 -6.68 1.45 -3.88
C PRO A 108 -7.05 2.40 -5.03
N GLY A 109 -6.60 2.10 -6.25
CA GLY A 109 -6.83 2.93 -7.45
C GLY A 109 -6.07 4.26 -7.49
N LYS A 110 -5.14 4.50 -6.54
CA LYS A 110 -4.31 5.71 -6.45
C LYS A 110 -2.81 5.44 -6.52
N VAL A 111 -2.39 4.17 -6.51
CA VAL A 111 -1.01 3.77 -6.74
C VAL A 111 -0.57 4.25 -8.12
N ARG A 112 0.35 5.21 -8.13
CA ARG A 112 0.93 5.79 -9.34
C ARG A 112 2.29 6.38 -9.01
N ASP A 113 3.05 6.65 -10.05
CA ASP A 113 4.32 7.35 -9.89
C ASP A 113 4.14 8.70 -9.17
N TRP A 114 5.12 9.04 -8.36
CA TRP A 114 5.17 10.28 -7.60
C TRP A 114 6.37 11.10 -8.02
N ASP A 115 6.13 12.15 -8.79
CA ASP A 115 7.14 13.14 -9.12
C ASP A 115 7.38 14.07 -7.92
N VAL A 116 8.58 14.00 -7.35
CA VAL A 116 9.04 14.79 -6.20
C VAL A 116 10.04 15.82 -6.68
N VAL A 117 9.93 17.07 -6.23
CA VAL A 117 10.91 18.11 -6.57
C VAL A 117 12.08 18.04 -5.57
N ILE A 118 13.29 17.82 -6.07
CA ILE A 118 14.51 17.87 -5.25
C ILE A 118 14.78 19.34 -4.93
N PRO A 119 14.84 19.76 -3.65
CA PRO A 119 15.02 21.17 -3.34
C PRO A 119 16.37 21.73 -3.83
N THR A 120 16.41 23.02 -4.15
CA THR A 120 17.63 23.71 -4.63
C THR A 120 18.76 23.77 -3.61
N TRP A 121 18.46 23.57 -2.32
CA TRP A 121 19.46 23.48 -1.26
C TRP A 121 20.14 22.11 -1.17
N ALA A 122 19.53 21.06 -1.76
CA ALA A 122 20.06 19.71 -1.69
C ALA A 122 21.31 19.58 -2.57
N SER A 123 22.38 18.96 -2.04
CA SER A 123 23.65 18.85 -2.75
C SER A 123 24.44 17.64 -2.24
N GLY A 124 25.32 17.10 -3.08
CA GLY A 124 26.21 16.00 -2.74
C GLY A 124 25.48 14.67 -2.55
N THR A 125 26.09 13.77 -1.79
CA THR A 125 25.50 12.47 -1.48
C THR A 125 24.43 12.62 -0.39
N MET A 126 23.22 12.16 -0.68
CA MET A 126 22.08 12.24 0.25
C MET A 126 21.31 10.92 0.26
N ASN A 127 20.43 10.75 1.24
CA ASN A 127 19.50 9.63 1.27
C ASN A 127 18.06 10.17 1.19
N LEU A 128 17.33 9.77 0.15
CA LEU A 128 15.89 9.98 0.11
C LEU A 128 15.21 8.89 0.92
N ARG A 129 14.35 9.28 1.85
CA ARG A 129 13.56 8.37 2.68
C ARG A 129 12.10 8.52 2.29
N TRP A 130 11.50 7.43 1.86
CA TRP A 130 10.05 7.32 1.70
C TRP A 130 9.49 6.57 2.90
N THR A 131 8.44 7.12 3.50
CA THR A 131 7.66 6.45 4.54
C THR A 131 6.20 6.36 4.12
N TRP A 132 5.51 5.32 4.61
CA TRP A 132 4.08 5.13 4.46
C TRP A 132 3.51 4.48 5.72
N GLN A 133 2.36 4.94 6.20
CA GLN A 133 1.62 4.31 7.30
C GLN A 133 0.37 3.62 6.75
N GLY A 134 0.38 2.28 6.68
CA GLY A 134 -0.77 1.48 6.25
C GLY A 134 -1.84 1.44 7.34
N CYS A 135 -2.79 2.37 7.32
CA CYS A 135 -3.76 2.58 8.40
C CYS A 135 -5.09 1.83 8.23
N HIS A 136 -5.10 0.73 7.48
CA HIS A 136 -6.27 -0.12 7.34
C HIS A 136 -6.49 -1.04 8.56
N VAL A 137 -5.45 -1.25 9.36
CA VAL A 137 -5.47 -1.93 10.65
C VAL A 137 -5.03 -0.97 11.76
N GLN A 138 -5.26 -1.35 13.02
CA GLN A 138 -4.82 -0.60 14.19
C GLN A 138 -3.95 -1.50 15.09
N PRO A 139 -2.72 -1.08 15.46
CA PRO A 139 -2.07 0.17 15.06
C PRO A 139 -1.74 0.21 13.54
N CYS A 140 -1.55 1.42 12.98
CA CYS A 140 -1.11 1.53 11.58
C CYS A 140 0.24 0.83 11.40
N GLU A 141 0.44 0.21 10.24
CA GLU A 141 1.69 -0.47 9.92
C GLU A 141 2.69 0.50 9.29
N PRO A 142 3.90 0.67 9.85
CA PRO A 142 4.90 1.54 9.27
C PRO A 142 5.63 0.86 8.12
N TYR A 143 5.78 1.53 6.99
CA TYR A 143 6.58 1.13 5.85
C TYR A 143 7.63 2.20 5.59
N GLU A 144 8.82 1.76 5.19
CA GLU A 144 9.92 2.65 4.91
C GLU A 144 10.87 2.03 3.89
N GLN A 145 11.39 2.86 2.99
CA GLN A 145 12.51 2.55 2.12
C GLN A 145 13.39 3.79 1.95
N CYS A 146 14.68 3.58 1.72
CA CYS A 146 15.61 4.65 1.41
C CYS A 146 16.25 4.45 0.04
N VAL A 147 16.64 5.55 -0.60
CA VAL A 147 17.35 5.57 -1.88
C VAL A 147 18.60 6.42 -1.73
N ARG A 148 19.73 5.95 -2.22
CA ARG A 148 20.98 6.73 -2.24
C ARG A 148 20.94 7.68 -3.44
N LEU A 149 21.02 8.97 -3.18
CA LEU A 149 21.05 10.02 -4.19
C LEU A 149 22.44 10.65 -4.30
N GLN A 150 22.80 11.05 -5.51
CA GLN A 150 23.87 12.01 -5.78
C GLN A 150 23.24 13.25 -6.40
N VAL A 151 23.21 14.34 -5.64
CA VAL A 151 22.55 15.59 -6.02
C VAL A 151 23.57 16.60 -6.54
N SER A 152 23.39 17.02 -7.79
CA SER A 152 24.21 18.04 -8.47
C SER A 152 23.53 19.41 -8.48
N GLY A 153 24.31 20.49 -8.57
CA GLY A 153 23.80 21.86 -8.82
C GLY A 153 23.17 22.60 -7.63
N GLY A 154 23.12 21.98 -6.44
CA GLY A 154 22.60 22.64 -5.25
C GLY A 154 23.56 23.62 -4.60
N SER A 155 23.00 24.57 -3.84
CA SER A 155 23.77 25.58 -3.09
C SER A 155 24.26 25.10 -1.72
N GLY A 156 23.92 23.88 -1.31
CA GLY A 156 24.39 23.31 -0.06
C GLY A 156 25.92 23.17 -0.05
N THR A 157 26.54 23.52 1.08
CA THR A 157 27.96 23.26 1.29
C THR A 157 28.18 21.75 1.31
N PRO A 158 29.05 21.18 0.45
CA PRO A 158 29.34 19.75 0.48
C PRO A 158 29.84 19.36 1.88
N THR A 159 29.11 18.51 2.59
CA THR A 159 29.56 17.93 3.85
C THR A 159 30.78 17.06 3.56
N LYS A 160 31.92 17.45 4.14
CA LYS A 160 33.29 17.13 3.68
C LYS A 160 33.74 15.66 3.70
N ASN A 161 32.89 14.67 3.97
CA ASN A 161 33.39 13.38 4.49
C ASN A 161 33.26 12.14 3.60
N GLY A 162 33.20 12.29 2.28
CA GLY A 162 33.24 11.12 1.40
C GLY A 162 33.85 11.44 0.06
N THR A 163 35.16 11.21 -0.08
CA THR A 163 35.77 10.93 -1.38
C THR A 163 35.21 9.59 -1.87
N VAL A 164 33.96 9.57 -2.33
CA VAL A 164 33.49 8.49 -3.19
C VAL A 164 34.26 8.65 -4.49
N ALA A 165 35.34 7.88 -4.61
CA ALA A 165 35.95 7.59 -5.89
C ALA A 165 34.78 7.31 -6.86
N ALA A 166 34.77 8.00 -8.00
CA ALA A 166 33.76 7.86 -9.03
C ALA A 166 33.70 6.40 -9.49
N GLN A 167 33.00 5.56 -8.74
CA GLN A 167 32.61 4.24 -9.18
C GLN A 167 31.61 4.49 -10.29
N GLY A 168 31.97 3.98 -11.47
CA GLY A 168 31.49 4.40 -12.76
C GLY A 168 30.03 4.79 -12.76
N VAL A 169 29.76 5.95 -13.36
CA VAL A 169 28.44 6.38 -13.79
C VAL A 169 27.78 5.18 -14.46
N SER A 170 26.94 4.46 -13.72
CA SER A 170 25.93 3.62 -14.31
C SER A 170 24.96 4.63 -14.89
N THR A 171 25.20 5.00 -16.15
CA THR A 171 24.14 5.54 -16.99
C THR A 171 22.98 4.60 -16.73
N GLN A 172 21.91 5.11 -16.11
CA GLN A 172 20.62 4.46 -16.20
C GLN A 172 20.48 4.12 -17.68
N GLN A 173 20.65 2.84 -17.99
CA GLN A 173 20.39 2.34 -19.31
C GLN A 173 18.96 2.80 -19.56
N PRO A 174 18.70 3.64 -20.59
CA PRO A 174 17.33 3.92 -20.97
C PRO A 174 16.65 2.56 -21.05
N ALA A 175 15.48 2.44 -20.41
CA ALA A 175 14.69 1.21 -20.47
C ALA A 175 14.80 0.68 -21.90
N PRO A 176 15.31 -0.55 -22.12
CA PRO A 176 15.65 -1.00 -23.45
C PRO A 176 14.45 -0.72 -24.34
N THR A 177 14.66 0.09 -25.38
CA THR A 177 13.68 0.22 -26.46
C THR A 177 13.30 -1.22 -26.81
N PRO A 178 12.00 -1.59 -26.85
CA PRO A 178 11.62 -2.96 -27.15
C PRO A 178 12.38 -3.40 -28.39
N GLN A 179 13.37 -4.27 -28.19
CA GLN A 179 14.06 -4.89 -29.30
C GLN A 179 12.94 -5.59 -30.07
N PRO A 180 12.84 -5.45 -31.40
CA PRO A 180 11.90 -6.24 -32.18
C PRO A 180 12.15 -7.69 -31.77
N GLU A 181 11.21 -8.28 -31.05
CA GLU A 181 11.32 -9.66 -30.64
C GLU A 181 11.49 -10.44 -31.93
N THR A 182 12.65 -11.10 -32.09
CA THR A 182 12.76 -12.18 -33.05
C THR A 182 11.57 -13.08 -32.76
N PRO A 183 10.65 -13.31 -33.72
CA PRO A 183 9.44 -14.07 -33.46
C PRO A 183 9.83 -15.36 -32.75
N ALA A 184 9.38 -15.51 -31.51
CA ALA A 184 9.54 -16.77 -30.81
C ALA A 184 9.02 -17.86 -31.76
N PRO A 185 9.73 -19.00 -31.92
CA PRO A 185 9.23 -20.09 -32.73
C PRO A 185 7.81 -20.37 -32.28
N GLN A 186 6.86 -20.23 -33.21
CA GLN A 186 5.44 -20.43 -32.92
C GLN A 186 5.33 -21.79 -32.23
N PRO A 187 4.65 -21.86 -31.06
CA PRO A 187 4.32 -23.14 -30.45
C PRO A 187 3.69 -23.99 -31.54
N VAL A 188 4.28 -25.16 -31.82
CA VAL A 188 3.65 -26.14 -32.69
C VAL A 188 2.35 -26.49 -31.99
N VAL A 189 1.24 -25.93 -32.48
CA VAL A 189 -0.10 -26.22 -31.98
C VAL A 189 -0.29 -27.72 -32.20
N PRO A 190 -0.40 -28.53 -31.14
CA PRO A 190 -0.70 -29.94 -31.30
C PRO A 190 -2.01 -30.05 -32.07
N ALA A 191 -2.03 -30.88 -33.11
CA ALA A 191 -3.25 -31.17 -33.84
C ALA A 191 -4.38 -31.49 -32.84
N PRO A 192 -5.59 -30.94 -33.03
CA PRO A 192 -6.68 -31.13 -32.09
C PRO A 192 -6.92 -32.62 -31.85
N GLN A 193 -6.71 -33.05 -30.61
CA GLN A 193 -7.06 -34.41 -30.22
C GLN A 193 -8.60 -34.55 -30.27
N PRO A 194 -9.11 -35.73 -30.65
CA PRO A 194 -10.54 -36.02 -30.61
C PRO A 194 -11.10 -35.68 -29.23
N VAL A 195 -12.08 -34.79 -29.20
CA VAL A 195 -12.74 -34.38 -27.96
C VAL A 195 -13.50 -35.59 -27.43
N VAL A 196 -12.96 -36.21 -26.37
CA VAL A 196 -13.72 -37.18 -25.58
C VAL A 196 -14.83 -36.41 -24.88
N PRO A 197 -16.10 -36.79 -25.04
CA PRO A 197 -17.21 -36.14 -24.35
C PRO A 197 -16.95 -36.13 -22.85
N ALA A 198 -16.96 -34.92 -22.26
CA ALA A 198 -16.85 -34.78 -20.81
C ALA A 198 -18.00 -35.55 -20.13
N PRO A 199 -17.73 -36.32 -19.07
CA PRO A 199 -18.77 -36.95 -18.27
C PRO A 199 -19.77 -35.88 -17.82
N GLN A 200 -21.06 -36.14 -18.06
CA GLN A 200 -22.11 -35.23 -17.60
C GLN A 200 -22.03 -35.09 -16.08
N PRO A 201 -22.17 -33.86 -15.53
CA PRO A 201 -22.26 -33.65 -14.10
C PRO A 201 -23.40 -34.49 -13.53
N VAL A 202 -23.06 -35.42 -12.65
CA VAL A 202 -24.07 -36.13 -11.86
C VAL A 202 -24.65 -35.11 -10.90
N VAL A 203 -25.87 -34.65 -11.18
CA VAL A 203 -26.65 -33.79 -10.28
C VAL A 203 -26.86 -34.59 -8.99
N PRO A 204 -26.35 -34.13 -7.83
CA PRO A 204 -26.63 -34.80 -6.57
C PRO A 204 -28.13 -34.76 -6.31
N ALA A 205 -28.68 -35.92 -5.91
CA ALA A 205 -30.07 -36.02 -5.50
C ALA A 205 -30.35 -35.02 -4.34
N PRO A 206 -31.57 -34.43 -4.29
CA PRO A 206 -31.94 -33.49 -3.23
C PRO A 206 -31.72 -34.12 -1.86
N GLN A 207 -30.91 -33.47 -1.01
CA GLN A 207 -30.79 -33.90 0.39
C GLN A 207 -32.13 -33.68 1.11
N PRO A 208 -32.55 -34.61 1.99
CA PRO A 208 -33.73 -34.43 2.84
C PRO A 208 -33.59 -33.20 3.73
N ASN A 209 -34.64 -32.38 3.77
CA ASN A 209 -34.73 -31.20 4.60
C ASN A 209 -34.55 -31.57 6.09
N THR A 210 -33.47 -31.10 6.70
CA THR A 210 -33.30 -31.11 8.15
C THR A 210 -34.33 -30.17 8.79
N PRO A 211 -35.07 -30.59 9.83
CA PRO A 211 -36.01 -29.73 10.53
C PRO A 211 -35.30 -28.53 11.17
N ALA A 212 -35.86 -27.33 10.96
CA ALA A 212 -35.43 -26.10 11.60
C ALA A 212 -35.57 -26.18 13.13
N PRO A 213 -34.61 -25.67 13.92
CA PRO A 213 -34.78 -25.51 15.36
C PRO A 213 -35.90 -24.51 15.66
N SER A 214 -36.86 -24.93 16.49
CA SER A 214 -37.93 -24.07 17.01
C SER A 214 -37.36 -22.93 17.85
N ALA A 215 -37.60 -21.70 17.41
CA ALA A 215 -37.38 -20.49 18.21
C ALA A 215 -38.52 -20.31 19.23
N PRO A 216 -38.27 -19.75 20.44
CA PRO A 216 -39.32 -19.21 21.29
C PRO A 216 -39.79 -17.83 20.79
N ALA A 217 -41.11 -17.69 20.68
CA ALA A 217 -41.91 -16.46 20.59
C ALA A 217 -41.54 -15.44 21.70
N THR A 218 -41.73 -14.12 21.62
CA THR A 218 -42.41 -13.17 20.70
C THR A 218 -42.06 -11.76 21.16
N LYS A 219 -42.00 -10.76 20.24
CA LYS A 219 -42.70 -9.46 20.31
C LYS A 219 -42.43 -8.63 19.03
N GLU A 220 -43.42 -8.67 18.13
CA GLU A 220 -44.13 -7.57 17.43
C GLU A 220 -43.48 -6.18 17.14
N PRO A 221 -43.98 -5.42 16.13
CA PRO A 221 -43.29 -5.25 14.86
C PRO A 221 -42.99 -3.78 14.52
N CYS A 222 -42.00 -3.56 13.66
CA CYS A 222 -41.93 -2.37 12.83
C CYS A 222 -41.66 -2.82 11.40
N ASP A 223 -42.62 -2.55 10.52
CA ASP A 223 -42.64 -2.96 9.13
C ASP A 223 -41.39 -2.53 8.35
N ASP A 224 -40.87 -3.50 7.62
CA ASP A 224 -39.93 -3.32 6.52
C ASP A 224 -40.61 -2.63 5.33
N ASN A 225 -39.90 -1.70 4.69
CA ASN A 225 -40.00 -1.60 3.24
C ASN A 225 -38.62 -1.86 2.65
N ALA A 226 -38.44 -3.12 2.23
CA ALA A 226 -37.27 -3.62 1.56
C ALA A 226 -37.19 -3.08 0.12
N SER A 227 -36.00 -2.66 -0.29
CA SER A 227 -35.60 -2.75 -1.69
C SER A 227 -34.33 -3.56 -1.79
N THR A 228 -34.51 -4.83 -2.16
CA THR A 228 -33.47 -5.77 -2.56
C THR A 228 -33.04 -5.45 -3.99
N GLY A 229 -31.75 -5.19 -4.19
CA GLY A 229 -31.17 -4.98 -5.52
C GLY A 229 -29.66 -5.20 -5.49
N GLY A 230 -29.20 -6.21 -6.24
CA GLY A 230 -27.85 -6.75 -6.22
C GLY A 230 -26.73 -5.73 -6.37
N ALA A 231 -25.58 -6.07 -5.76
CA ALA A 231 -24.38 -5.25 -5.71
C ALA A 231 -23.81 -4.96 -7.12
N PRO A 232 -23.82 -3.70 -7.58
CA PRO A 232 -22.93 -3.26 -8.62
C PRO A 232 -21.65 -2.76 -7.96
N SER A 233 -20.50 -3.14 -8.51
CA SER A 233 -19.22 -2.49 -8.21
C SER A 233 -19.32 -1.03 -8.65
N LYS A 234 -19.77 -0.15 -7.75
CA LYS A 234 -19.91 1.28 -7.99
C LYS A 234 -18.57 1.94 -7.64
N THR A 235 -17.88 2.42 -8.66
CA THR A 235 -16.92 3.51 -8.52
C THR A 235 -17.65 4.69 -7.87
N PHE A 236 -17.40 4.95 -6.60
CA PHE A 236 -18.01 6.08 -5.90
C PHE A 236 -17.34 7.37 -6.37
N PRO A 237 -18.07 8.34 -6.93
CA PRO A 237 -17.50 9.63 -7.29
C PRO A 237 -17.06 10.34 -6.02
N VAL A 238 -15.80 10.77 -6.00
CA VAL A 238 -15.29 11.68 -4.95
C VAL A 238 -16.03 13.00 -5.11
N VAL A 239 -16.95 13.30 -4.20
CA VAL A 239 -17.69 14.57 -4.23
C VAL A 239 -16.86 15.63 -3.51
N SER A 240 -16.23 16.52 -4.29
CA SER A 240 -15.54 17.70 -3.76
C SER A 240 -16.58 18.76 -3.39
N TYR A 241 -16.75 19.04 -2.11
CA TYR A 241 -17.55 20.18 -1.65
C TYR A 241 -16.64 21.36 -1.33
N GLY A 242 -16.94 22.53 -1.89
CA GLY A 242 -16.22 23.76 -1.60
C GLY A 242 -16.26 24.11 -0.10
N GLY A 243 -15.09 24.38 0.48
CA GLY A 243 -14.92 24.79 1.86
C GLY A 243 -13.44 24.72 2.22
N GLN A 244 -12.91 25.80 2.81
CA GLN A 244 -11.55 25.82 3.33
C GLN A 244 -11.44 24.97 4.60
N CYS A 245 -10.31 24.31 4.78
CA CYS A 245 -10.06 23.47 5.95
C CYS A 245 -8.58 23.45 6.33
N ALA A 246 -8.28 23.09 7.57
CA ALA A 246 -6.91 22.87 8.03
C ALA A 246 -6.41 21.49 7.56
N ALA A 247 -5.20 21.42 7.00
CA ALA A 247 -4.61 20.18 6.53
C ALA A 247 -4.65 19.09 7.62
N GLY A 248 -5.14 17.90 7.27
CA GLY A 248 -5.27 16.79 8.20
C GLY A 248 -6.52 16.82 9.10
N ALA A 249 -7.37 17.84 9.02
CA ALA A 249 -8.66 17.84 9.73
C ALA A 249 -9.62 16.78 9.16
N PHE A 250 -10.48 16.24 10.04
CA PHE A 250 -11.53 15.29 9.68
C PHE A 250 -12.92 15.82 10.09
N THR A 251 -13.93 15.51 9.29
CA THR A 251 -15.32 15.91 9.55
C THR A 251 -16.30 14.84 9.07
N CYS A 252 -17.56 14.94 9.50
CA CYS A 252 -18.66 14.14 8.95
C CYS A 252 -19.59 15.05 8.15
N LYS A 253 -20.10 14.54 7.02
CA LYS A 253 -21.19 15.17 6.26
C LYS A 253 -22.15 14.10 5.79
N GLY A 254 -23.29 13.97 6.49
CA GLY A 254 -24.17 12.83 6.33
C GLY A 254 -23.42 11.52 6.63
N ASP A 255 -23.56 10.55 5.74
CA ASP A 255 -22.89 9.26 5.82
C ASP A 255 -21.52 9.25 5.12
N ALA A 256 -20.81 10.38 5.07
CA ALA A 256 -19.49 10.47 4.47
C ALA A 256 -18.45 11.05 5.44
N VAL A 257 -17.26 10.46 5.45
CA VAL A 257 -16.07 10.99 6.15
C VAL A 257 -15.39 11.99 5.23
N GLY A 258 -15.25 13.23 5.71
CA GLY A 258 -14.49 14.28 5.06
C GLY A 258 -13.07 14.36 5.63
N GLN A 259 -12.07 14.40 4.76
CA GLN A 259 -10.68 14.70 5.12
C GLN A 259 -10.23 15.96 4.39
N CYS A 260 -9.53 16.84 5.11
CA CYS A 260 -8.95 18.02 4.50
C CYS A 260 -7.65 17.70 3.76
N SER A 261 -7.64 17.93 2.45
CA SER A 261 -6.46 17.81 1.59
C SER A 261 -6.23 19.12 0.86
N GLN A 262 -5.05 19.71 1.03
CA GLN A 262 -4.65 20.98 0.37
C GLN A 262 -5.67 22.11 0.56
N GLY A 263 -6.22 22.22 1.78
CA GLY A 263 -7.20 23.26 2.12
C GLY A 263 -8.59 23.02 1.55
N ARG A 264 -8.89 21.83 1.01
CA ARG A 264 -10.22 21.47 0.48
C ARG A 264 -10.71 20.16 1.08
N TRP A 265 -12.00 20.08 1.34
CA TRP A 265 -12.61 18.85 1.83
C TRP A 265 -12.79 17.81 0.72
N VAL A 266 -12.28 16.62 0.97
CA VAL A 266 -12.50 15.42 0.16
C VAL A 266 -13.36 14.47 0.97
N TYR A 267 -14.54 14.13 0.46
CA TYR A 267 -15.49 13.26 1.14
C TYR A 267 -15.51 11.86 0.55
N PHE A 268 -15.52 10.87 1.43
CA PHE A 268 -15.62 9.44 1.11
C PHE A 268 -16.91 8.89 1.73
N PRO A 269 -17.82 8.31 0.94
CA PRO A 269 -19.04 7.73 1.48
C PRO A 269 -18.70 6.51 2.36
N CYS A 270 -19.43 6.38 3.45
CA CYS A 270 -19.41 5.20 4.29
C CYS A 270 -20.11 4.04 3.57
N ALA A 271 -19.70 2.81 3.91
CA ALA A 271 -20.32 1.61 3.38
C ALA A 271 -21.78 1.49 3.85
N SER A 272 -22.60 0.72 3.11
CA SER A 272 -23.99 0.48 3.46
C SER A 272 -24.13 -0.02 4.91
N GLY A 273 -25.07 0.55 5.67
CA GLY A 273 -25.30 0.21 7.08
C GLY A 273 -24.32 0.84 8.07
N THR A 274 -23.39 1.70 7.61
CA THR A 274 -22.51 2.49 8.47
C THR A 274 -22.74 3.98 8.26
N THR A 275 -22.52 4.77 9.32
CA THR A 275 -22.67 6.22 9.30
C THR A 275 -21.41 6.88 9.84
N CYS A 276 -21.10 8.07 9.32
CA CYS A 276 -19.95 8.82 9.80
C CYS A 276 -20.18 9.25 11.25
N THR A 277 -19.23 8.90 12.13
CA THR A 277 -19.25 9.24 13.54
C THR A 277 -17.96 9.98 13.90
N ARG A 278 -18.09 11.09 14.63
CA ARG A 278 -16.94 11.83 15.16
C ARG A 278 -16.38 11.11 16.38
N VAL A 279 -15.06 10.89 16.37
CA VAL A 279 -14.33 10.26 17.47
C VAL A 279 -13.16 11.17 17.83
N GLY A 280 -13.31 11.95 18.90
CA GLY A 280 -12.38 13.01 19.24
C GLY A 280 -12.25 14.04 18.12
N ALA A 281 -11.02 14.27 17.67
CA ALA A 281 -10.72 15.14 16.52
C ALA A 281 -10.90 14.44 15.15
N GLY A 282 -11.13 13.13 15.14
CA GLY A 282 -11.30 12.31 13.94
C GLY A 282 -12.75 12.13 13.51
N ALA A 283 -12.93 11.53 12.33
CA ALA A 283 -14.21 11.04 11.83
C ALA A 283 -14.00 9.66 11.19
N ILE A 284 -14.86 8.69 11.54
CA ILE A 284 -14.79 7.30 11.06
C ILE A 284 -16.17 6.83 10.62
N CYS A 285 -16.23 5.83 9.73
CA CYS A 285 -17.47 5.12 9.44
C CYS A 285 -17.67 4.02 10.50
N GLY A 286 -18.85 3.98 11.12
CA GLY A 286 -19.20 2.94 12.09
C GLY A 286 -20.69 2.63 12.07
N HIS A 287 -21.08 1.48 12.62
CA HIS A 287 -22.49 1.16 12.81
C HIS A 287 -23.11 2.08 13.85
N LYS A 288 -24.35 2.54 13.61
CA LYS A 288 -25.12 3.24 14.64
C LYS A 288 -25.27 2.30 15.83
N LYS A 289 -24.84 2.74 17.02
CA LYS A 289 -25.21 2.04 18.25
C LYS A 289 -26.72 2.21 18.42
N ALA A 290 -27.45 1.09 18.46
CA ALA A 290 -28.83 1.10 18.90
C ALA A 290 -28.83 1.51 20.38
N TYR A 291 -29.46 2.64 20.69
CA TYR A 291 -29.71 3.11 22.04
C TYR A 291 -31.10 2.66 22.47
#